data_AF-A0A7W3W4F3-F1
#
_entry.id   AF-A0A7W3W4F3-F1
#
_cell.length_a   1.000
_cell.length_b   1.000
_cell.length_c   1.000
_cell.angle_alpha   90.00
_cell.angle_beta   90.00
_cell.angle_gamma   90.00
#
_symmetry.space_group_name_H-M   'P 1'
#
loop_
_entity.id
_entity.type
_entity.pdbx_description
1 polymer ?
#
loop_
_entity_poly.entity_id
_entity_poly.type
_entity_poly.pdbx_seq_one_letter_code
_entity_poly.pdbx_strand_id
1 'polypeptide(L)'
;MKERNEYTSTQLESAAKVAQTMDAIVGRLTYDKEFAAALANNPREAMENAGLLMEKDAVEIFMATDADRFDRACEALFTHVDSEFLHKLVMPSCGPLYTGEPDTVKTTTV
;
A
#
# COMPACT_ATOMS: atom_id res chain seq x y z
N MET A 1 -26.80 -2.63 -8.75
CA MET A 1 -26.45 -2.85 -7.32
C MET A 1 -26.53 -4.34 -7.09
N LYS A 2 -25.40 -5.04 -6.91
CA LYS A 2 -25.40 -6.45 -6.52
C LYS A 2 -25.87 -6.52 -5.08
N GLU A 3 -26.94 -7.28 -4.83
CA GLU A 3 -27.60 -7.35 -3.54
C GLU A 3 -26.74 -8.13 -2.55
N ARG A 4 -26.71 -7.70 -1.28
CA ARG A 4 -26.07 -8.39 -0.13
C ARG A 4 -26.44 -9.87 0.03
N ASN A 5 -27.43 -10.37 -0.73
CA ASN A 5 -27.95 -11.73 -0.67
C ASN A 5 -27.10 -12.78 -1.40
N GLU A 6 -26.06 -12.41 -2.14
CA GLU A 6 -25.20 -13.36 -2.87
C GLU A 6 -24.01 -13.89 -2.06
N TYR A 7 -23.69 -13.30 -0.91
CA TYR A 7 -22.51 -13.65 -0.12
C TYR A 7 -22.88 -14.43 1.14
N THR A 8 -22.09 -15.47 1.42
CA THR A 8 -22.24 -16.29 2.64
C THR A 8 -21.82 -15.52 3.90
N SER A 9 -22.28 -15.95 5.08
CA SER A 9 -21.89 -15.34 6.37
C SER A 9 -20.37 -15.27 6.53
N THR A 10 -19.66 -16.34 6.18
CA THR A 10 -18.20 -16.42 6.26
C THR A 10 -17.52 -15.41 5.34
N GLN A 11 -18.06 -15.20 4.13
CA GLN A 11 -17.56 -14.19 3.20
C GLN A 11 -17.77 -12.77 3.72
N LEU A 12 -18.92 -12.49 4.34
CA LEU A 12 -19.19 -11.20 4.97
C LEU A 12 -18.30 -10.96 6.20
N GLU A 13 -18.03 -11.99 6.99
CA GLU A 13 -17.08 -11.93 8.10
C GLU A 13 -15.65 -11.65 7.64
N SER A 14 -15.20 -12.30 6.55
CA SER A 14 -13.90 -12.00 5.94
C SER A 14 -13.82 -10.57 5.41
N ALA A 15 -14.89 -10.07 4.77
CA ALA A 15 -14.96 -8.67 4.34
C ALA A 15 -14.93 -7.69 5.52
N ALA A 16 -15.60 -8.01 6.63
CA ALA A 16 -15.56 -7.21 7.84
C ALA A 16 -14.14 -7.17 8.46
N LYS A 17 -13.40 -8.29 8.41
CA LYS A 17 -12.00 -8.33 8.83
C LYS A 17 -11.13 -7.43 7.94
N VAL A 18 -11.35 -7.45 6.62
CA VAL A 18 -10.65 -6.53 5.70
C VAL A 18 -10.90 -5.07 6.08
N ALA A 19 -12.14 -4.69 6.37
CA ALA A 19 -12.47 -3.33 6.79
C ALA A 19 -11.71 -2.93 8.08
N GLN A 20 -11.67 -3.82 9.07
CA GLN A 20 -10.91 -3.61 10.31
C GLN A 20 -9.40 -3.51 10.05
N THR A 21 -8.86 -4.34 9.15
CA THR A 21 -7.46 -4.30 8.75
C THR A 21 -7.12 -2.98 8.07
N MET A 22 -7.97 -2.46 7.18
CA MET A 22 -7.75 -1.15 6.55
C MET A 22 -7.73 -0.02 7.59
N ASP A 23 -8.66 -0.01 8.54
CA ASP A 23 -8.67 0.96 9.63
C ASP A 23 -7.39 0.86 10.49
N ALA A 24 -6.90 -0.37 10.73
CA ALA A 24 -5.67 -0.61 11.47
C ALA A 24 -4.41 -0.11 10.72
N ILE A 25 -4.36 -0.27 9.40
CA ILE A 25 -3.27 0.27 8.57
C ILE A 25 -3.24 1.80 8.68
N VAL A 26 -4.39 2.46 8.49
CA VAL A 26 -4.50 3.93 8.61
C VAL A 26 -4.06 4.42 10.00
N GLY A 27 -4.53 3.74 11.05
CA GLY A 27 -4.11 4.05 12.42
C GLY A 27 -2.60 3.91 12.63
N ARG A 28 -2.00 2.83 12.13
CA ARG A 28 -0.54 2.64 12.21
C ARG A 28 0.23 3.67 11.40
N LEU A 29 -0.20 4.01 10.19
CA LEU A 29 0.44 5.07 9.40
C LEU A 29 0.42 6.44 10.11
N THR A 30 -0.59 6.69 10.96
CA THR A 30 -0.68 7.93 11.73
C THR A 30 0.31 7.98 12.89
N TYR A 31 0.51 6.88 13.62
CA TYR A 31 1.20 6.88 14.91
C TYR A 31 2.51 6.06 14.95
N ASP A 32 2.72 5.15 14.00
CA ASP A 32 3.83 4.20 13.94
C ASP A 32 4.77 4.54 12.76
N LYS A 33 5.76 5.38 13.06
CA LYS A 33 6.77 5.83 12.09
C LYS A 33 7.66 4.70 11.58
N GLU A 34 7.90 3.68 12.40
CA GLU A 34 8.71 2.52 12.00
C GLU A 34 7.94 1.66 11.01
N PHE A 35 6.66 1.43 11.25
CA PHE A 35 5.77 0.77 10.30
C PHE A 35 5.67 1.56 8.98
N ALA A 36 5.49 2.88 9.03
CA ALA A 36 5.43 3.69 7.82
C ALA A 36 6.73 3.61 7.00
N ALA A 37 7.90 3.64 7.66
CA ALA A 37 9.19 3.47 7.00
C ALA A 37 9.38 2.05 6.44
N ALA A 38 8.98 1.01 7.17
CA ALA A 38 9.03 -0.37 6.71
C ALA A 38 8.12 -0.58 5.48
N LEU A 39 6.91 0.00 5.51
CA LEU A 39 5.95 -0.05 4.42
C LEU A 39 6.51 0.60 3.14
N ALA A 40 7.27 1.69 3.27
CA ALA A 40 7.88 2.36 2.12
C ALA A 40 9.02 1.57 1.46
N ASN A 41 9.69 0.68 2.20
CA ASN A 41 10.83 -0.08 1.71
C ASN A 41 10.44 -1.50 1.25
N ASN A 42 9.64 -2.21 2.06
CA ASN A 42 9.14 -3.54 1.74
C ASN A 42 7.66 -3.69 2.18
N PRO A 43 6.71 -3.23 1.34
CA PRO A 43 5.30 -3.20 1.71
C PRO A 43 4.74 -4.57 2.10
N ARG A 44 5.12 -5.62 1.38
CA ARG A 44 4.59 -6.98 1.61
C ARG A 44 5.05 -7.53 2.95
N GLU A 45 6.35 -7.47 3.23
CA GLU A 45 6.92 -7.97 4.48
C GLU A 45 6.46 -7.14 5.69
N ALA A 46 6.37 -5.82 5.55
CA ALA A 46 5.86 -4.95 6.62
C ALA A 46 4.40 -5.28 6.98
N MET A 47 3.57 -5.54 5.97
CA MET A 47 2.17 -5.93 6.14
C MET A 47 2.05 -7.34 6.74
N GLU A 48 2.88 -8.29 6.31
CA GLU A 48 2.94 -9.65 6.85
C GLU A 48 3.35 -9.65 8.33
N ASN A 49 4.43 -8.94 8.67
CA ASN A 49 4.92 -8.82 10.04
C ASN A 49 3.91 -8.11 10.96
N ALA A 50 3.12 -7.19 10.41
CA ALA A 50 2.05 -6.52 11.15
C ALA A 50 0.75 -7.34 11.26
N GLY A 51 0.65 -8.49 10.58
CA GLY A 51 -0.57 -9.30 10.52
C GLY A 51 -1.70 -8.64 9.73
N LEU A 52 -1.37 -7.75 8.79
CA LEU A 52 -2.30 -6.92 8.03
C LEU A 52 -2.50 -7.42 6.59
N LEU A 53 -2.14 -8.67 6.31
CA LEU A 53 -2.42 -9.28 5.01
C LEU A 53 -3.93 -9.48 4.82
N MET A 54 -4.39 -9.13 3.63
CA MET A 54 -5.79 -9.22 3.25
C MET A 54 -5.94 -10.21 2.09
N GLU A 55 -6.98 -11.02 2.14
CA GLU A 55 -7.33 -11.91 1.03
C GLU A 55 -8.02 -11.12 -0.07
N LYS A 56 -7.58 -11.33 -1.31
CA LYS A 56 -8.10 -10.61 -2.49
C LYS A 56 -9.62 -10.72 -2.60
N ASP A 57 -10.16 -11.93 -2.47
CA ASP A 57 -11.59 -12.19 -2.60
C ASP A 57 -12.39 -11.46 -1.50
N ALA A 58 -11.85 -11.39 -0.28
CA ALA A 58 -12.47 -10.65 0.82
C ALA A 58 -12.48 -9.13 0.57
N VAL A 59 -11.45 -8.59 -0.10
CA VAL A 59 -11.42 -7.18 -0.52
C VAL A 59 -12.47 -6.91 -1.59
N GLU A 60 -12.62 -7.77 -2.59
CA GLU A 60 -13.65 -7.62 -3.63
C GLU A 60 -15.07 -7.65 -3.04
N ILE A 61 -15.30 -8.52 -2.05
CA ILE A 61 -16.59 -8.60 -1.34
C ILE A 61 -16.80 -7.36 -0.47
N PHE A 62 -15.76 -6.86 0.21
CA PHE A 62 -15.83 -5.62 0.97
C PHE A 62 -16.21 -4.44 0.08
N MET A 63 -15.55 -4.27 -1.08
CA MET A 63 -15.90 -3.23 -2.06
C MET A 63 -17.35 -3.36 -2.55
N ALA A 64 -17.84 -4.58 -2.77
CA ALA A 64 -19.20 -4.82 -3.23
C ALA A 64 -20.27 -4.58 -2.15
N THR A 65 -19.93 -4.76 -0.87
CA THR A 65 -20.89 -4.73 0.24
C THR A 65 -20.90 -3.43 1.02
N ASP A 66 -19.77 -2.71 1.05
CA ASP A 66 -19.60 -1.43 1.77
C ASP A 66 -18.60 -0.53 1.03
N ALA A 67 -18.97 -0.14 -0.20
CA ALA A 67 -18.18 0.72 -1.07
C ALA A 67 -17.84 2.06 -0.42
N ASP A 68 -18.80 2.70 0.27
CA ASP A 68 -18.57 4.00 0.90
C ASP A 68 -17.49 3.92 1.99
N ARG A 69 -17.42 2.83 2.76
CA ARG A 69 -16.36 2.64 3.75
C ARG A 69 -15.02 2.33 3.10
N PHE A 70 -15.02 1.52 2.05
CA PHE A 70 -13.82 1.25 1.27
C PHE A 70 -13.22 2.53 0.71
N ASP A 71 -14.03 3.38 0.08
CA ASP A 71 -13.60 4.64 -0.50
C ASP A 71 -13.02 5.59 0.56
N ARG A 72 -13.67 5.73 1.73
CA ARG A 72 -13.12 6.52 2.84
C ARG A 72 -11.80 5.99 3.37
N ALA A 73 -11.67 4.67 3.47
CA ALA A 73 -10.42 4.05 3.93
C ALA A 73 -9.29 4.29 2.91
N CYS A 74 -9.57 4.19 1.61
CA CYS A 74 -8.64 4.56 0.56
C CYS A 74 -8.26 6.04 0.60
N GLU A 75 -9.22 6.95 0.78
CA GLU A 75 -8.96 8.39 0.90
C GLU A 75 -8.05 8.70 2.11
N ALA A 76 -8.30 8.05 3.25
CA ALA A 76 -7.45 8.17 4.42
C ALA A 76 -6.02 7.65 4.14
N LEU A 77 -5.88 6.51 3.47
CA LEU A 77 -4.57 5.99 3.04
C LEU A 77 -3.85 7.00 2.13
N PHE A 78 -4.53 7.59 1.14
CA PHE A 78 -3.94 8.59 0.26
C PHE A 78 -3.51 9.86 1.00
N THR A 79 -4.17 10.23 2.09
CA THR A 79 -3.76 11.35 2.94
C THR A 79 -2.41 11.12 3.62
N HIS A 80 -2.07 9.85 3.90
CA HIS A 80 -0.78 9.47 4.48
C HIS A 80 0.33 9.28 3.44
N VAL A 81 -0.05 9.19 2.17
CA VAL A 81 0.87 8.97 1.05
C VAL A 81 1.29 10.31 0.47
N ASP A 82 2.54 10.72 0.70
CA ASP A 82 3.07 11.93 0.06
C ASP A 82 3.17 11.74 -1.47
N SER A 83 3.07 12.84 -2.22
CA SER A 83 3.27 12.93 -3.66
C SER A 83 4.55 12.21 -4.13
N GLU A 84 5.64 12.28 -3.35
CA GLU A 84 6.89 11.56 -3.63
C GLU A 84 6.76 10.04 -3.59
N PHE A 85 5.88 9.49 -2.75
CA PHE A 85 5.64 8.05 -2.67
C PHE A 85 4.89 7.53 -3.89
N LEU A 86 3.91 8.29 -4.39
CA LEU A 86 3.24 7.96 -5.66
C LEU A 86 4.23 7.96 -6.83
N HIS A 87 5.17 8.90 -6.85
CA HIS A 87 6.25 8.89 -7.85
C HIS A 87 7.10 7.61 -7.79
N LYS A 88 7.39 7.07 -6.59
CA LYS A 88 8.15 5.80 -6.44
C LYS A 88 7.36 4.56 -6.84
N LEU A 89 6.05 4.53 -6.64
CA LEU A 89 5.18 3.41 -7.04
C LEU A 89 4.91 3.35 -8.55
N VAL A 90 4.86 4.52 -9.20
CA VAL A 90 4.53 4.64 -10.63
C VAL A 90 5.78 4.59 -11.51
N MET A 91 6.99 4.65 -10.94
CA MET A 91 8.19 4.36 -11.71
C MET A 91 8.19 2.88 -12.12
N PRO A 92 8.22 2.56 -13.43
CA PRO A 92 8.43 1.19 -13.85
C PRO A 92 9.76 0.73 -13.25
N SER A 93 9.80 -0.48 -12.70
CA SER A 93 10.97 -1.12 -12.09
C SER A 93 12.15 -1.35 -13.07
N CYS A 94 12.11 -0.76 -14.25
CA CYS A 94 13.22 -0.62 -15.17
C CYS A 94 14.15 0.49 -14.64
N GLY A 95 15.14 0.09 -13.83
CA GLY A 95 16.22 0.98 -13.43
C GLY A 95 16.89 1.61 -14.66
N PRO A 96 17.31 2.88 -14.62
CA PRO A 96 18.34 3.32 -15.53
C PRO A 96 19.60 2.54 -15.17
N LEU A 97 20.07 1.70 -16.10
CA LEU A 97 21.48 1.31 -16.15
C LEU A 97 22.31 2.59 -16.35
N TYR A 98 22.52 3.35 -15.29
CA TYR A 98 23.59 4.34 -15.25
C TYR A 98 24.87 3.60 -14.90
N THR A 99 25.46 2.94 -15.89
CA THR A 99 26.89 2.65 -15.92
C THR A 99 27.60 3.96 -16.23
N GLY A 100 27.72 4.83 -15.22
CA GLY A 100 28.57 6.01 -15.28
C GLY A 100 29.76 5.78 -14.36
N GLU A 101 30.84 5.25 -14.92
CA GLU A 101 32.15 5.22 -14.27
C GLU A 101 32.56 6.64 -13.83
N PRO A 102 33.31 6.81 -12.73
CA PRO A 102 33.85 8.10 -12.35
C PRO A 102 34.98 8.47 -13.32
N ASP A 103 34.69 9.30 -14.32
CA ASP A 103 35.71 9.82 -15.22
C ASP A 103 36.59 10.82 -14.44
N THR A 104 37.72 10.32 -13.96
CA THR A 104 38.79 11.12 -13.38
C THR A 104 39.36 12.05 -14.46
N VAL A 105 38.84 13.28 -14.54
CA VAL A 105 39.47 14.36 -15.30
C VAL A 105 40.76 14.74 -14.56
N LYS A 106 41.88 14.13 -14.94
CA LYS A 106 43.20 14.68 -14.64
C LYS A 106 43.44 15.87 -15.55
N THR A 107 43.25 17.05 -14.99
CA THR A 107 43.87 18.29 -15.48
C THR A 107 45.39 18.15 -15.43
N THR A 108 46.05 18.14 -16.59
CA THR A 108 47.42 18.63 -16.70
C THR A 108 47.52 19.51 -17.94
N THR A 109 47.60 20.81 -17.65
CA THR A 109 48.10 21.84 -18.56
C THR A 109 49.61 22.00 -18.31
N VAL A 110 50.30 22.36 -19.39
CA VAL A 110 51.73 22.71 -19.58
C VAL A 110 52.65 21.55 -19.92
#